data_AF-A0A356I9D7-F1
#
_entry.id   AF-A0A356I9D7-F1
#
_cell.length_a   1.000
_cell.length_b   1.000
_cell.length_c   1.000
_cell.angle_alpha   90.00
_cell.angle_beta   90.00
_cell.angle_gamma   90.00
#
_symmetry.space_group_name_H-M   'P 1'
#
loop_
_entity.id
_entity.type
_entity.pdbx_description
1 polymer ?
#
loop_
_entity_poly.entity_id
_entity_poly.type
_entity_poly.pdbx_seq_one_letter_code
_entity_poly.pdbx_strand_id
1 'polypeptide(L)' 'MVLYKDKELMISLYHHDIFIYDVAGQWALKVKQELIAMVEDWFKVISLGEIVVDFSNLTIKSSHYCSFAYFDATFFKTKK' A
#
# COMPACT_ATOMS: atom_id res chain seq x y z
N MET A 1 10.07 9.22 4.04
CA MET A 1 9.89 9.38 2.58
C MET A 1 8.57 10.12 2.33
N VAL A 2 8.49 11.03 1.35
CA VAL A 2 7.21 11.69 0.97
C VAL A 2 6.54 10.82 -0.08
N LEU A 3 5.33 10.34 0.18
CA LEU A 3 4.53 9.59 -0.80
C LEU A 3 3.81 10.57 -1.72
N TYR A 4 4.30 10.72 -2.95
CA TYR A 4 3.55 11.40 -3.99
C TYR A 4 2.37 10.54 -4.43
N LYS A 5 1.24 11.18 -4.73
CA LYS A 5 0.09 10.51 -5.32
C LYS A 5 0.41 10.07 -6.75
N ASP A 6 0.92 8.84 -6.88
CA ASP A 6 1.09 8.18 -8.18
C ASP A 6 0.23 6.93 -8.25
N LYS A 7 -0.97 7.08 -8.83
CA LYS A 7 -1.93 5.99 -8.98
C LYS A 7 -1.39 4.89 -9.90
N GLU A 8 -0.68 5.26 -10.96
CA GLU A 8 -0.22 4.34 -11.99
C GLU A 8 0.91 3.48 -11.43
N LEU A 9 1.85 4.11 -10.73
CA LEU A 9 2.89 3.40 -10.00
C LEU A 9 2.27 2.47 -8.96
N MET A 10 1.35 2.94 -8.12
CA MET A 10 0.73 2.10 -7.08
C MET A 10 0.06 0.85 -7.67
N ILE A 11 -0.73 1.00 -8.74
CA ILE A 11 -1.40 -0.12 -9.41
C ILE A 11 -0.39 -1.06 -10.10
N SER A 12 0.72 -0.53 -10.63
CA SER A 12 1.74 -1.31 -11.36
C SER A 12 2.47 -2.33 -10.49
N LEU A 13 2.60 -2.07 -9.18
CA LEU A 13 3.36 -2.91 -8.23
C LEU A 13 2.68 -4.24 -7.92
N TYR A 14 1.42 -4.41 -8.28
CA TYR A 14 0.61 -5.54 -7.87
C TYR A 14 0.29 -6.49 -9.03
N HIS A 15 0.36 -7.79 -8.75
CA HIS A 15 -0.04 -8.84 -9.67
C HIS A 15 -1.56 -8.85 -9.91
N HIS A 16 -2.03 -9.47 -11.00
CA HIS A 16 -3.47 -9.49 -11.33
C HIS A 16 -4.30 -10.27 -10.31
N ASP A 17 -3.76 -11.40 -9.82
CA ASP A 17 -4.38 -12.26 -8.79
C ASP A 17 -4.07 -11.80 -7.36
N ILE A 18 -3.98 -10.49 -7.12
CA ILE A 18 -3.69 -9.97 -5.80
C ILE A 18 -4.79 -10.34 -4.79
N PHE A 19 -4.35 -10.61 -3.56
CA PHE A 19 -5.21 -10.65 -2.40
C PHE A 19 -4.66 -9.70 -1.32
N ILE A 20 -5.47 -8.72 -0.88
CA ILE A 20 -5.17 -7.84 0.26
C ILE A 20 -6.19 -8.05 1.37
N TYR A 21 -5.75 -8.05 2.62
CA TYR A 21 -6.59 -7.99 3.81
C TYR A 21 -6.23 -6.74 4.60
N ASP A 22 -7.20 -6.20 5.33
CA ASP A 22 -6.92 -5.15 6.30
C ASP A 22 -6.31 -5.72 7.58
N VAL A 23 -5.80 -4.81 8.42
CA VAL A 23 -5.13 -5.16 9.69
C VAL A 23 -6.08 -5.88 10.65
N ALA A 24 -7.39 -5.66 10.53
CA ALA A 24 -8.41 -6.21 11.43
C ALA A 24 -9.15 -7.44 10.86
N GLY A 25 -8.84 -7.88 9.64
CA GLY A 25 -9.58 -8.91 8.90
C GLY A 25 -11.04 -8.53 8.56
N GLN A 26 -11.43 -7.26 8.67
CA GLN A 26 -12.79 -6.78 8.45
C GLN A 26 -13.11 -6.54 6.97
N TRP A 27 -12.09 -6.29 6.15
CA TRP A 27 -12.26 -6.21 4.70
C TRP A 27 -11.12 -6.89 3.95
N ALA A 28 -11.45 -7.36 2.75
CA ALA A 28 -10.55 -8.03 1.85
C ALA A 28 -10.79 -7.55 0.42
N LEU A 29 -9.72 -7.54 -0.36
CA LEU A 29 -9.70 -7.19 -1.76
C LEU A 29 -9.11 -8.36 -2.52
N LYS A 30 -9.89 -8.89 -3.46
CA LYS A 30 -9.56 -10.07 -4.25
C LYS A 30 -9.56 -9.65 -5.71
N VAL A 31 -8.40 -9.64 -6.35
CA VAL A 31 -8.11 -9.20 -7.72
C VAL A 31 -7.78 -7.72 -7.92
N LYS A 32 -7.00 -7.47 -8.97
CA LYS A 32 -6.45 -6.14 -9.28
C LYS A 32 -7.52 -5.10 -9.65
N GLN A 33 -8.66 -5.49 -10.20
CA GLN A 33 -9.75 -4.57 -10.55
C GLN A 33 -10.33 -3.90 -9.30
N GLU A 34 -10.49 -4.64 -8.21
CA GLU A 34 -10.97 -4.07 -6.94
C GLU A 34 -9.94 -3.07 -6.37
N LEU A 35 -8.65 -3.36 -6.53
CA LEU A 35 -7.56 -2.47 -6.11
C LEU A 35 -7.59 -1.16 -6.89
N ILE A 36 -7.79 -1.23 -8.22
CA ILE A 36 -7.89 -0.04 -9.06
C ILE A 36 -9.02 0.85 -8.58
N ALA A 37 -10.22 0.29 -8.35
CA ALA A 37 -11.37 1.05 -7.88
C ALA A 37 -11.11 1.71 -6.51
N MET A 38 -10.49 0.99 -5.58
CA MET A 38 -10.15 1.52 -4.25
C MET A 38 -9.11 2.66 -4.33
N VAL A 39 -8.04 2.49 -5.12
CA VAL A 39 -6.99 3.50 -5.28
C VAL A 39 -7.57 4.76 -5.93
N GLU A 40 -8.39 4.61 -6.97
CA GLU A 40 -9.06 5.74 -7.62
C GLU A 40 -9.97 6.51 -6.68
N ASP A 41 -10.69 5.81 -5.80
CA ASP A 41 -11.56 6.44 -4.80
C ASP A 41 -10.75 7.17 -3.71
N TRP A 42 -9.75 6.50 -3.11
CA TRP A 42 -8.88 7.09 -2.10
C TRP A 42 -8.18 8.36 -2.60
N PHE A 43 -7.73 8.35 -3.85
CA PHE A 43 -6.98 9.48 -4.41
C PHE A 43 -7.87 10.69 -4.67
N LYS A 44 -9.20 10.53 -4.80
CA LYS A 44 -10.16 11.65 -4.84
C LYS A 44 -10.33 12.30 -3.46
N VAL A 45 -10.30 11.52 -2.38
CA VAL A 45 -10.67 11.97 -1.03
C VAL A 45 -9.49 12.48 -0.21
N ILE A 46 -8.30 11.87 -0.36
CA ILE A 46 -7.12 12.26 0.43
C ILE A 46 -6.65 13.65 -0.03
N SER A 47 -6.79 14.70 0.78
CA SER A 47 -6.19 16.01 0.45
C SER A 47 -4.66 15.88 0.30
N LEU A 48 -4.01 16.70 -0.54
CA LEU A 48 -2.56 16.71 -0.86
C LEU A 48 -1.61 16.98 0.34
N GLY A 49 -2.06 16.82 1.59
CA GLY A 49 -1.18 16.85 2.74
C GLY A 49 -0.11 15.78 2.60
N GLU A 50 1.16 16.18 2.71
CA GLU A 50 2.28 15.24 2.69
C GLU A 50 2.14 14.30 3.89
N ILE A 51 1.82 13.04 3.63
CA ILE A 51 1.92 11.99 4.63
C ILE A 51 3.39 11.55 4.62
N VAL A 52 4.05 11.72 5.76
CA VAL A 52 5.39 11.17 5.95
C VAL A 52 5.22 9.77 6.47
N VAL A 53 5.82 8.81 5.76
CA VAL A 53 5.90 7.42 6.21
C VAL A 53 7.34 7.09 6.54
N ASP A 54 7.53 6.52 7.73
CA ASP A 54 8.78 5.92 8.19
C ASP A 54 8.65 4.40 8.19
N PHE A 55 9.70 3.74 7.71
CA PHE A 55 9.75 2.28 7.58
C PHE A 55 10.92 1.76 8.41
N SER A 56 10.66 0.75 9.24
CA SER A 56 11.69 0.12 10.06
C SER A 56 11.52 -1.41 10.14
N ASN A 57 12.52 -2.10 10.70
CA ASN A 57 12.49 -3.54 10.96
C ASN A 57 12.17 -4.42 9.74
N LEU A 58 12.62 -4.01 8.55
CA LEU A 58 12.43 -4.78 7.32
C LEU A 58 13.10 -6.16 7.42
N THR A 59 12.29 -7.20 7.26
CA THR A 59 12.76 -8.57 7.07
C THR A 59 12.19 -9.13 5.77
N ILE A 60 13.07 -9.77 5.00
CA ILE A 60 12.71 -10.45 3.76
C ILE A 60 13.15 -11.91 3.87
N LYS A 61 12.22 -12.83 3.63
CA LYS A 61 12.47 -14.27 3.50
C LYS A 61 12.13 -14.69 2.09
N SER A 62 13.08 -15.26 1.37
CA SER A 62 12.91 -15.62 -0.04
C SER A 62 13.15 -17.11 -0.28
N SER A 63 12.44 -17.65 -1.26
CA SER A 63 12.67 -18.95 -1.87
C SER A 63 12.94 -18.77 -3.37
N HIS A 64 13.09 -19.88 -4.10
CA HIS A 64 13.22 -19.83 -5.56
C HIS A 64 11.99 -19.28 -6.28
N TYR A 65 10.80 -19.31 -5.66
CA TYR A 65 9.54 -18.99 -6.33
C TYR A 65 8.78 -17.79 -5.71
N CYS A 66 9.11 -17.41 -4.48
CA CYS A 66 8.39 -16.36 -3.79
C CYS A 66 9.27 -15.64 -2.77
N SER A 67 8.86 -14.41 -2.41
CA SER A 67 9.42 -13.67 -1.29
C SER A 67 8.31 -13.23 -0.34
N PHE A 68 8.59 -13.30 0.95
CA PHE A 68 7.76 -12.80 2.02
C PHE A 68 8.49 -11.66 2.70
N ALA A 69 7.90 -10.47 2.71
CA ALA A 69 8.45 -9.29 3.34
C ALA A 69 7.51 -8.80 4.45
N TYR A 70 8.09 -8.40 5.58
CA TYR A 70 7.38 -7.72 6.65
C TYR A 70 8.25 -6.59 7.21
N PHE A 71 7.61 -5.50 7.60
CA PHE A 71 8.24 -4.29 8.11
C PHE A 71 7.23 -3.51 8.93
N ASP A 72 7.72 -2.60 9.76
CA ASP A 72 6.91 -1.65 10.48
C ASP A 72 6.74 -0.38 9.62
N ALA A 73 5.51 0.09 9.45
CA ALA A 73 5.20 1.37 8.80
C ALA A 73 4.53 2.31 9.80
N THR A 74 5.18 3.45 10.04
CA THR A 74 4.65 4.51 10.91
C THR A 74 4.24 5.71 10.06
N PHE A 75 2.99 6.14 10.20
CA PHE A 75 2.41 7.25 9.45
C PHE A 75 2.36 8.51 10.30
N PHE A 76 2.95 9.59 9.80
CA PHE A 76 2.94 10.90 10.44
C PHE A 76 2.15 11.89 9.60
N LYS A 77 1.26 12.63 10.25
CA LYS A 77 0.66 13.81 9.65
C LYS A 77 1.66 14.95 9.76
N THR A 78 2.05 15.54 8.64
CA THR A 78 2.81 16.80 8.66
C THR A 78 1.97 17.85 9.38
N LYS A 79 2.55 18.47 10.42
CA LYS A 79 1.95 19.66 11.01
C LYS A 79 2.03 20.76 9.95
N LYS A 80 0.88 21.34 9.61
CA LYS A 80 0.82 22.58 8.83
C LYS A 80 1.57 23.69 9.56
#